data_AF-A0A6N9YL27-F1
#
_entry.id   AF-A0A6N9YL27-F1
#
_cell.length_a   1.000
_cell.length_b   1.000
_cell.length_c   1.000
_cell.angle_alpha   90.00
_cell.angle_beta   90.00
_cell.angle_gamma   90.00
#
_symmetry.space_group_name_H-M   'P 1'
#
loop_
_entity.id
_entity.type
_entity.pdbx_description
1 polymer ?
#
loop_
_entity_poly.entity_id
_entity_poly.type
_entity_poly.pdbx_seq_one_letter_code
_entity_poly.pdbx_strand_id
1 'polypeptide(L)'
;MRAASQHLRSGDALLVGRDNARDIAAAVHVVYDDDSDLLVAYINALGAAMSHRTQGGATADEALRIVQQTAAEEAKNRRCSTLLLTGKIHRHNLASQYACLRAGLEPMGLPSGDYQAWVLHAALGAVHLSVKSALVRAIGGSTADEGHRPVRAGSTR
;
A
#
# COMPACT_ATOMS: atom_id res chain seq x y z
N MET A 1 -17.06 -4.87 6.47
CA MET A 1 -15.89 -5.49 7.12
C MET A 1 -16.35 -6.13 8.43
N ARG A 2 -16.77 -7.38 8.43
CA ARG A 2 -17.09 -8.15 9.65
C ARG A 2 -16.27 -9.45 9.54
N ALA A 3 -15.15 -9.55 10.26
CA ALA A 3 -14.35 -10.76 10.53
C ALA A 3 -12.82 -10.52 10.61
N ALA A 4 -12.30 -9.32 10.34
CA ALA A 4 -10.83 -9.10 10.38
C ALA A 4 -10.22 -9.49 11.75
N SER A 5 -10.87 -9.13 12.86
CA SER A 5 -10.42 -9.50 14.21
C SER A 5 -10.41 -11.01 14.51
N GLN A 6 -11.12 -11.83 13.74
CA GLN A 6 -11.14 -13.29 13.91
C GLN A 6 -9.98 -13.98 13.18
N HIS A 7 -9.32 -13.27 12.27
CA HIS A 7 -8.23 -13.81 11.44
C HIS A 7 -6.89 -13.13 11.67
N LEU A 8 -6.86 -12.00 12.39
CA LEU A 8 -5.62 -11.34 12.78
C LEU A 8 -4.97 -12.13 13.91
N ARG A 9 -3.74 -12.58 13.66
CA ARG A 9 -2.90 -13.23 14.67
C ARG A 9 -1.90 -12.22 15.22
N SER A 10 -1.38 -12.49 16.41
CA SER A 10 -0.25 -11.74 16.93
C SER A 10 0.93 -11.87 15.98
N GLY A 11 1.52 -10.73 15.59
CA GLY A 11 2.61 -10.68 14.61
C GLY A 11 2.16 -10.39 13.18
N ASP A 12 0.86 -10.42 12.86
CA ASP A 12 0.35 -9.95 11.57
C ASP A 12 0.36 -8.42 11.49
N ALA A 13 0.42 -7.88 10.26
CA ALA A 13 0.18 -6.46 10.01
C ALA A 13 -1.21 -6.21 9.42
N LEU A 14 -1.94 -5.25 10.01
CA LEU A 14 -3.12 -4.64 9.42
C LEU A 14 -2.81 -3.18 9.08
N LEU A 15 -2.74 -2.87 7.79
CA LEU A 15 -2.48 -1.53 7.28
C LEU A 15 -3.79 -0.92 6.81
N VAL A 16 -4.12 0.28 7.31
CA VAL A 16 -5.34 0.99 6.94
C VAL A 16 -4.99 2.35 6.35
N GLY A 17 -5.21 2.50 5.05
CA GLY A 17 -5.10 3.77 4.35
C GLY A 17 -6.38 4.57 4.54
N ARG A 18 -6.24 5.82 4.98
CA ARG A 18 -7.36 6.76 5.10
C ARG A 18 -7.21 7.92 4.14
N ASP A 19 -8.33 8.44 3.64
CA ASP A 19 -8.35 9.69 2.90
C ASP A 19 -8.37 10.91 3.83
N ASN A 20 -8.49 12.09 3.24
CA ASN A 20 -8.56 13.36 3.96
C ASN A 20 -9.77 13.55 4.86
N ALA A 21 -10.90 12.92 4.50
CA ALA A 21 -12.09 12.91 5.34
C ALA A 21 -11.92 11.93 6.52
N ARG A 22 -10.79 11.22 6.59
CA ARG A 22 -10.46 10.14 7.53
C ARG A 22 -11.27 8.87 7.28
N ASP A 23 -11.89 8.75 6.10
CA ASP A 23 -12.57 7.53 5.67
C ASP A 23 -11.57 6.49 5.20
N ILE A 24 -11.92 5.21 5.33
CA ILE A 24 -11.05 4.10 4.91
C ILE A 24 -11.03 4.02 3.38
N ALA A 25 -9.89 4.37 2.79
CA ALA A 25 -9.65 4.28 1.36
C ALA A 25 -9.10 2.90 0.96
N ALA A 26 -8.28 2.28 1.81
CA ALA A 26 -7.74 0.95 1.60
C ALA A 26 -7.47 0.21 2.91
N ALA A 27 -7.47 -1.12 2.84
CA ALA A 27 -7.01 -1.97 3.92
C ALA A 27 -6.20 -3.14 3.36
N VAL A 28 -5.11 -3.49 4.04
CA VAL A 28 -4.28 -4.66 3.73
C VAL A 28 -4.04 -5.47 5.00
N HIS A 29 -4.24 -6.77 4.91
CA HIS A 29 -3.83 -7.74 5.92
C HIS A 29 -2.66 -8.55 5.38
N VAL A 30 -1.53 -8.49 6.09
CA VAL A 30 -0.31 -9.23 5.80
C VAL A 30 -0.03 -10.18 6.94
N VAL A 31 0.16 -11.45 6.61
CA VAL A 31 0.60 -12.51 7.53
C VAL A 31 2.08 -12.74 7.28
N TYR A 32 2.87 -12.83 8.35
CA TYR A 32 4.30 -13.11 8.24
C TYR A 32 4.61 -14.52 8.69
N ASP A 33 5.51 -15.16 7.97
CA ASP A 33 6.14 -16.41 8.33
C ASP A 33 7.63 -16.28 8.05
N ASP A 34 8.48 -16.88 8.87
CA ASP A 34 9.93 -16.81 8.68
C ASP A 34 10.55 -18.20 8.73
N ASP A 35 11.48 -18.42 7.79
CA ASP A 35 12.33 -19.61 7.76
C ASP A 35 13.77 -19.15 7.60
N SER A 36 14.53 -19.27 8.68
CA SER A 36 15.96 -18.99 8.71
C SER A 36 16.29 -17.54 8.28
N ASP A 37 16.76 -17.34 7.05
CA ASP A 37 17.17 -16.05 6.50
C ASP A 37 16.10 -15.39 5.60
N LEU A 38 14.96 -16.05 5.42
CA LEU A 38 13.85 -15.63 4.58
C LEU A 38 12.64 -15.20 5.42
N LEU A 39 12.15 -13.98 5.18
CA LEU A 39 10.81 -13.58 5.59
C LEU A 39 9.83 -13.81 4.43
N VAL A 40 8.76 -14.55 4.68
CA VAL A 40 7.59 -14.66 3.81
C VAL A 40 6.51 -13.71 4.31
N ALA A 41 6.17 -12.72 3.51
CA ALA A 41 5.05 -11.81 3.74
C ALA A 41 3.88 -12.20 2.82
N TYR A 42 2.84 -12.82 3.38
CA TYR A 42 1.65 -13.23 2.64
C TYR A 42 0.57 -12.15 2.71
N ILE A 43 0.24 -11.53 1.59
CA ILE A 43 -0.91 -10.63 1.44
C ILE A 43 -2.19 -11.48 1.48
N ASN A 44 -2.73 -11.62 2.68
CA ASN A 44 -3.94 -12.41 2.91
C ASN A 44 -5.19 -11.71 2.35
N ALA A 45 -5.24 -10.38 2.45
CA ALA A 45 -6.28 -9.58 1.84
C ALA A 45 -5.78 -8.17 1.51
N LEU A 46 -6.16 -7.66 0.34
CA LEU A 46 -6.00 -6.25 -0.04
C LEU A 46 -7.29 -5.76 -0.67
N GLY A 47 -7.80 -4.63 -0.19
CA GLY A 47 -8.99 -4.01 -0.75
C GLY A 47 -8.88 -2.49 -0.75
N ALA A 48 -9.30 -1.88 -1.85
CA ALA A 48 -9.58 -0.46 -1.95
C ALA A 48 -11.09 -0.21 -1.98
N ALA A 49 -11.53 0.87 -1.32
CA ALA A 49 -12.92 1.31 -1.31
C ALA A 49 -13.40 1.70 -2.71
N MET A 50 -14.64 1.37 -3.06
CA MET A 50 -15.20 1.58 -4.40
C MET A 50 -15.15 3.05 -4.84
N SER A 51 -15.39 3.98 -3.92
CA SER A 51 -15.32 5.43 -4.13
C SER A 51 -13.94 5.92 -4.58
N HIS A 52 -12.90 5.10 -4.38
CA HIS A 52 -11.51 5.39 -4.73
C HIS A 52 -10.98 4.51 -5.88
N ARG A 53 -11.78 3.59 -6.44
CA ARG A 53 -11.34 2.67 -7.52
C ARG A 53 -11.26 3.32 -8.91
N THR A 54 -11.85 4.50 -9.10
CA THR A 54 -11.89 5.21 -10.39
C THR A 54 -10.63 6.04 -10.69
N GLN A 55 -9.62 6.00 -9.82
CA GLN A 55 -8.37 6.77 -9.96
C GLN A 55 -7.24 5.97 -10.63
N GLY A 56 -7.56 5.12 -11.61
CA GLY A 56 -6.55 4.35 -12.36
C GLY A 56 -5.79 3.31 -11.53
N GLY A 57 -6.25 2.99 -10.31
CA GLY A 57 -5.58 2.04 -9.42
C GLY A 57 -4.56 2.67 -8.47
N ALA A 58 -4.43 4.00 -8.41
CA ALA A 58 -3.45 4.69 -7.56
C ALA A 58 -3.52 4.27 -6.08
N THR A 59 -4.73 4.10 -5.53
CA THR A 59 -4.91 3.62 -4.15
C THR A 59 -4.37 2.20 -3.93
N ALA A 60 -4.55 1.31 -4.92
CA ALA A 60 -4.03 -0.05 -4.83
C ALA A 60 -2.50 -0.09 -4.99
N ASP A 61 -1.97 0.75 -5.90
CA ASP A 61 -0.52 0.88 -6.12
C ASP A 61 0.17 1.41 -4.87
N GLU A 62 -0.40 2.45 -4.25
CA GLU A 62 0.10 3.00 -2.99
C GLU A 62 0.01 2.00 -1.84
N ALA A 63 -1.10 1.25 -1.75
CA ALA A 63 -1.24 0.20 -0.74
C ALA A 63 -0.16 -0.89 -0.92
N LEU A 64 0.10 -1.35 -2.15
CA LEU A 64 1.15 -2.32 -2.44
C LEU A 64 2.55 -1.77 -2.14
N ARG A 65 2.81 -0.50 -2.46
CA ARG A 65 4.08 0.18 -2.13
C ARG A 65 4.32 0.21 -0.63
N ILE A 66 3.31 0.58 0.16
CA ILE A 66 3.40 0.59 1.63
C ILE A 66 3.64 -0.82 2.17
N VAL A 67 2.92 -1.82 1.65
CA VAL A 67 3.12 -3.23 2.04
C VAL A 67 4.55 -3.70 1.79
N GLN A 68 5.12 -3.37 0.64
CA GLN A 68 6.52 -3.70 0.33
C GLN A 68 7.50 -3.06 1.32
N GLN A 69 7.27 -1.80 1.68
CA GLN A 69 8.09 -1.10 2.67
C GLN A 69 7.96 -1.72 4.06
N THR A 70 6.73 -1.94 4.53
CA THR A 70 6.48 -2.56 5.84
C THR A 70 7.06 -3.97 5.90
N ALA A 71 6.91 -4.78 4.84
CA ALA A 71 7.50 -6.11 4.80
C ALA A 71 9.04 -6.09 4.78
N ALA A 72 9.66 -5.13 4.10
CA ALA A 72 11.11 -4.97 4.11
C ALA A 72 11.64 -4.51 5.46
N GLU A 73 10.93 -3.61 6.15
CA GLU A 73 11.24 -3.21 7.53
C GLU A 73 11.09 -4.38 8.49
N GLU A 74 10.03 -5.16 8.37
CA GLU A 74 9.80 -6.34 9.20
C GLU A 74 10.89 -7.40 8.99
N ALA A 75 11.30 -7.65 7.75
CA ALA A 75 12.39 -8.57 7.45
C ALA A 75 13.71 -8.12 8.10
N LYS A 76 14.01 -6.82 8.09
CA LYS A 76 15.18 -6.27 8.79
C LYS A 76 15.07 -6.44 10.30
N ASN A 77 13.89 -6.20 10.88
CA ASN A 77 13.64 -6.37 12.31
C ASN A 77 13.86 -7.82 12.76
N ARG A 78 13.47 -8.78 11.91
CA ARG A 78 13.68 -10.22 12.12
C ARG A 78 15.06 -10.73 11.68
N ARG A 79 15.93 -9.85 11.17
CA ARG A 79 17.28 -10.17 10.67
C ARG A 79 17.30 -11.16 9.50
N CYS A 80 16.24 -11.18 8.69
CA CYS A 80 16.20 -11.89 7.42
C CYS A 80 16.99 -11.12 6.36
N SER A 81 17.76 -11.81 5.52
CA SER A 81 18.44 -11.22 4.36
C SER A 81 17.59 -11.22 3.10
N THR A 82 16.51 -12.01 3.10
CA THR A 82 15.65 -12.22 1.94
C THR A 82 14.19 -11.95 2.32
N LEU A 83 13.45 -11.32 1.40
CA LEU A 83 12.01 -11.12 1.50
C LEU A 83 11.31 -11.77 0.31
N LEU A 84 10.29 -12.57 0.59
CA LEU A 84 9.29 -13.04 -0.38
C LEU A 84 7.94 -12.43 -0.03
N LEU A 85 7.49 -11.45 -0.82
CA LEU A 85 6.13 -10.94 -0.76
C LEU A 85 5.25 -11.78 -1.70
N THR A 86 4.17 -12.36 -1.21
CA THR A 86 3.34 -13.28 -1.98
C THR A 86 1.85 -13.14 -1.68
N GLY A 87 0.99 -13.57 -2.60
CA GLY A 87 -0.45 -13.61 -2.42
C GLY A 87 -1.13 -14.42 -3.52
N LYS A 88 -2.44 -14.64 -3.39
CA LYS A 88 -3.25 -15.33 -4.41
C LYS A 88 -4.28 -14.39 -5.02
N ILE A 89 -4.36 -14.39 -6.33
CA ILE A 89 -5.30 -13.58 -7.09
C ILE A 89 -6.21 -14.49 -7.91
N HIS A 90 -7.51 -14.23 -7.88
CA HIS A 90 -8.45 -14.93 -8.75
C HIS A 90 -8.11 -14.66 -10.23
N ARG A 91 -8.09 -15.69 -11.07
CA ARG A 91 -7.64 -15.62 -12.48
C ARG A 91 -8.44 -14.64 -13.34
N HIS A 92 -9.67 -14.32 -12.93
CA HIS A 92 -10.54 -13.36 -13.62
C HIS A 92 -10.50 -11.94 -13.02
N ASN A 93 -9.75 -11.72 -11.94
CA ASN A 93 -9.60 -10.38 -11.34
C ASN A 93 -8.45 -9.62 -12.01
N LEU A 94 -8.68 -9.17 -13.24
CA LEU A 94 -7.69 -8.45 -14.06
C LEU A 94 -7.19 -7.17 -13.38
N ALA A 95 -8.06 -6.46 -12.64
CA ALA A 95 -7.68 -5.24 -11.93
C ALA A 95 -6.58 -5.49 -10.90
N SER A 96 -6.70 -6.54 -10.10
CA SER A 96 -5.65 -6.93 -9.13
C SER A 96 -4.38 -7.43 -9.83
N GLN A 97 -4.52 -8.18 -10.93
CA GLN A 97 -3.34 -8.63 -11.70
C GLN A 97 -2.55 -7.44 -12.24
N TYR A 98 -3.21 -6.45 -12.84
CA TYR A 98 -2.55 -5.24 -13.31
C TYR A 98 -1.90 -4.42 -12.20
N ALA A 99 -2.54 -4.31 -11.03
CA ALA A 99 -1.95 -3.65 -9.87
C ALA A 99 -0.67 -4.38 -9.40
N CYS A 100 -0.70 -5.70 -9.32
CA CYS A 100 0.46 -6.51 -8.96
C CYS A 100 1.60 -6.40 -9.97
N LEU A 101 1.31 -6.41 -11.28
CA LEU A 101 2.30 -6.17 -12.33
C LEU A 101 2.97 -4.80 -12.19
N ARG A 102 2.19 -3.73 -11.98
CA ARG A 102 2.75 -2.37 -11.76
C ARG A 102 3.61 -2.28 -10.50
N ALA A 103 3.29 -3.08 -9.49
CA ALA A 103 4.05 -3.17 -8.26
C ALA A 103 5.28 -4.12 -8.36
N GLY A 104 5.54 -4.72 -9.52
CA GLY A 104 6.67 -5.62 -9.75
C GLY A 104 6.47 -7.06 -9.28
N LEU A 105 5.24 -7.45 -8.92
CA LEU A 105 4.92 -8.86 -8.64
C LEU A 105 4.70 -9.60 -9.96
N GLU A 106 5.11 -10.86 -9.98
CA GLU A 106 4.98 -11.73 -11.15
C GLU A 106 4.14 -12.97 -10.81
N PRO A 107 3.36 -13.50 -11.77
CA PRO A 107 2.63 -14.74 -11.58
C PRO A 107 3.61 -15.91 -11.44
N MET A 108 3.43 -16.73 -10.41
CA MET A 108 4.22 -17.93 -10.18
C MET A 108 3.54 -19.14 -10.81
N GLY A 109 4.20 -19.73 -11.81
CA GLY A 109 3.73 -20.95 -12.48
C GLY A 109 2.38 -20.79 -13.20
N LEU A 110 1.80 -21.91 -13.60
CA LEU A 110 0.46 -21.95 -14.18
C LEU A 110 -0.60 -21.91 -13.07
N PRO A 111 -1.77 -21.26 -13.30
CA PRO A 111 -2.87 -21.28 -12.34
C PRO A 111 -3.30 -22.72 -12.02
N SER A 112 -3.40 -23.05 -10.73
CA SER A 112 -4.00 -24.30 -10.25
C SER A 112 -5.40 -24.02 -9.72
N GLY A 113 -6.39 -24.17 -10.60
CA GLY A 113 -7.78 -23.81 -10.33
C GLY A 113 -8.09 -22.33 -10.57
N ASP A 114 -8.87 -21.72 -9.68
CA ASP A 114 -9.39 -20.35 -9.86
C ASP A 114 -8.44 -19.26 -9.40
N TYR A 115 -7.38 -19.62 -8.69
CA TYR A 115 -6.41 -18.69 -8.13
C TYR A 115 -5.01 -18.96 -8.67
N GLN A 116 -4.24 -17.90 -8.85
CA GLN A 116 -2.83 -17.96 -9.18
C GLN A 116 -2.01 -17.28 -8.09
N ALA A 117 -0.86 -17.87 -7.74
CA ALA A 117 0.09 -17.25 -6.83
C ALA A 117 0.87 -16.15 -7.55
N TRP A 118 1.15 -15.06 -6.85
CA TRP A 118 1.91 -13.91 -7.34
C TRP A 118 3.00 -13.58 -6.35
N VAL A 119 4.21 -13.30 -6.83
CA VAL A 119 5.39 -13.15 -5.97
C VAL A 119 6.24 -11.95 -6.36
N LEU A 120 6.89 -11.37 -5.34
CA LEU A 120 8.02 -10.47 -5.47
C LEU A 120 9.12 -10.98 -4.53
N HIS A 121 10.31 -11.19 -5.08
CA HIS A 121 11.48 -11.64 -4.34
C HIS A 121 12.49 -10.50 -4.26
N ALA A 122 12.96 -10.16 -3.05
CA ALA A 122 13.91 -9.07 -2.83
C ALA A 122 15.03 -9.49 -1.88
N ALA A 123 16.28 -9.32 -2.32
CA ALA A 123 17.46 -9.42 -1.46
C ALA A 123 17.67 -8.09 -0.72
N LEU A 124 17.75 -8.14 0.61
CA LEU A 124 17.88 -6.94 1.47
C LEU A 124 19.33 -6.48 1.63
N GLY A 125 20.30 -7.26 1.13
CA GLY A 125 21.74 -7.05 1.27
C GLY A 125 22.38 -6.03 0.30
N ALA A 126 21.64 -5.40 -0.61
CA ALA A 126 22.21 -4.42 -1.55
C ALA A 126 21.30 -3.23 -1.88
N VAL A 127 20.08 -3.16 -1.33
CA VAL A 127 19.15 -2.08 -1.64
C VAL A 127 19.10 -1.11 -0.46
N HIS A 128 19.81 0.00 -0.61
CA HIS A 128 19.53 1.22 0.13
C HIS A 128 18.13 1.70 -0.29
N LEU A 129 17.07 1.10 0.26
CA LEU A 129 15.74 1.69 0.25
C LEU A 129 15.87 2.99 1.06
N SER A 130 16.14 4.08 0.35
CA SER A 130 16.27 5.42 0.91
C SER A 130 15.03 5.73 1.73
N VAL A 131 15.15 5.60 3.05
CA VAL A 131 14.23 6.18 4.01
C VAL A 131 14.41 7.69 3.93
N LYS A 132 13.76 8.32 2.95
CA LYS A 132 13.45 9.74 3.00
C LYS A 132 11.95 9.84 3.23
N SER A 133 11.61 9.97 4.50
CA SER A 133 10.57 10.84 5.04
C SER A 133 9.76 11.58 3.96
N ALA A 134 8.78 10.91 3.36
CA ALA A 134 7.67 11.55 2.67
C ALA A 134 6.40 11.36 3.51
N LEU A 135 6.54 11.68 4.80
CA LEU A 135 5.41 12.00 5.65
C LEU A 135 5.08 13.47 5.36
N VAL A 136 3.82 13.74 4.99
CA VAL A 136 3.20 15.08 4.81
C VAL A 136 3.47 15.77 3.46
N ARG A 137 2.66 15.43 2.44
CA ARG A 137 1.96 16.38 1.53
C ARG A 137 1.37 15.66 0.30
N ALA A 138 0.29 14.95 0.53
CA ALA A 138 -0.76 14.64 -0.44
C ALA A 138 -1.79 13.92 0.42
N ILE A 139 -2.80 14.57 0.98
CA ILE A 139 -3.82 15.33 0.29
C ILE A 139 -4.23 16.41 1.32
N GLY A 140 -4.55 17.64 0.93
CA GLY A 140 -4.93 18.65 1.91
C GLY A 140 -5.01 20.07 1.38
N GLY A 141 -6.20 20.42 0.89
CA GLY A 141 -6.77 21.74 1.16
C GLY A 141 -6.22 22.90 0.34
N SER A 142 -6.99 23.26 -0.69
CA SER A 142 -7.35 24.65 -0.95
C SER A 142 -7.44 25.45 0.35
N THR A 143 -6.65 26.51 0.46
CA THR A 143 -6.92 27.62 1.39
C THR A 143 -7.17 28.84 0.52
N ALA A 144 -8.46 29.08 0.27
CA ALA A 144 -8.92 30.45 0.30
C ALA A 144 -8.69 30.95 1.73
N ASP A 145 -8.01 32.09 1.87
CA ASP A 145 -8.17 32.93 3.04
C ASP A 145 -8.33 34.39 2.59
N GLU A 146 -9.26 35.03 3.25
CA GLU A 146 -9.83 36.34 2.96
C GLU A 146 -8.94 37.47 3.50
N GLY A 147 -9.12 38.67 2.94
CA GLY A 147 -9.09 39.88 3.78
C GLY A 147 -7.83 40.75 3.73
N HIS A 148 -7.72 41.58 2.70
CA HIS A 148 -7.27 42.96 2.93
C HIS A 148 -7.85 43.94 1.89
N ARG A 149 -8.88 44.70 2.31
CA ARG A 149 -9.20 46.00 1.71
C ARG A 149 -8.23 47.05 2.26
N PRO A 150 -7.80 48.00 1.43
CA PRO A 150 -7.69 49.39 1.87
C PRO A 150 -8.62 50.31 1.08
N VAL A 151 -9.22 51.25 1.81
CA VAL A 151 -10.09 52.32 1.33
C VAL A 151 -9.24 53.55 0.93
N ARG A 152 -9.51 54.04 -0.29
CA ARG A 152 -9.40 55.40 -0.90
C ARG A 152 -8.42 56.46 -0.37
N ALA A 153 -7.71 57.06 -1.33
CA ALA A 153 -7.70 58.51 -1.66
C ALA A 153 -7.33 58.60 -3.17
N GLY A 154 -7.96 59.33 -4.08
CA GLY A 154 -8.56 60.66 -4.00
C GLY A 154 -7.50 61.73 -4.36
N SER A 155 -7.33 62.07 -5.64
CA SER A 155 -7.00 63.44 -6.12
C SER A 155 -6.74 63.50 -7.63
N THR A 156 -7.51 64.36 -8.29
CA THR A 156 -7.27 65.19 -9.49
C THR A 156 -5.82 65.26 -10.00
N ARG A 157 -5.53 65.25 -11.31
CA ARG A 157 -6.06 66.07 -12.41
C ARG A 157 -6.01 65.31 -13.74
#